data_AF-A0AAU4DJ29-F1
#
_entry.id   AF-A0AAU4DJ29-F1
#
_cell.length_a   1.000
_cell.length_b   1.000
_cell.length_c   1.000
_cell.angle_alpha   90.00
_cell.angle_beta   90.00
_cell.angle_gamma   90.00
#
_symmetry.space_group_name_H-M   'P 1'
#
loop_
_entity.id
_entity.type
_entity.pdbx_description
1 polymer ?
#
loop_
_entity_poly.entity_id
_entity_poly.type
_entity_poly.pdbx_seq_one_letter_code
_entity_poly.pdbx_strand_id
1 'polypeptide(L)'
;MSYELNALAATAELLNVVAAEVPVARVVRLEQGLALIPMTDRLHAALHQPAGAQQTGFAYFPGGLARRLEAWSQSAPIAYLEAAYFGGEGSQSAAVWVDGRLTLGPLHLGEDDPDPAEGTPISQALRRLGARGGAGADEFETVGLGRHRHLEDWIAG
;
A
#
# COMPACT_ATOMS: atom_id res chain seq x y z
N MET A 1 -13.96 -10.78 12.96
CA MET A 1 -13.83 -10.63 11.49
C MET A 1 -12.54 -9.88 11.26
N SER A 2 -11.59 -10.46 10.52
CA SER A 2 -10.28 -9.84 10.27
C SER A 2 -10.22 -9.19 8.88
N TYR A 3 -9.65 -7.99 8.77
CA TYR A 3 -9.29 -7.36 7.50
C TYR A 3 -7.77 -7.33 7.43
N GLU A 4 -7.19 -7.86 6.36
CA GLU A 4 -5.75 -7.82 6.12
C GLU A 4 -5.49 -7.28 4.72
N LEU A 5 -4.73 -6.20 4.66
CA LEU A 5 -4.24 -5.59 3.42
C LEU A 5 -2.74 -5.43 3.54
N ASN A 6 -2.00 -6.08 2.65
CA ASN A 6 -0.61 -5.76 2.37
C ASN A 6 -0.53 -5.49 0.87
N ALA A 7 -0.13 -4.29 0.45
CA ALA A 7 -0.18 -3.93 -0.97
C ALA A 7 0.78 -2.82 -1.36
N LEU A 8 1.16 -2.85 -2.64
CA LEU A 8 1.68 -1.67 -3.34
C LEU A 8 0.49 -0.85 -3.85
N ALA A 9 0.58 0.49 -3.76
CA ALA A 9 -0.43 1.40 -4.30
C ALA A 9 0.24 2.49 -5.13
N ALA A 10 -0.28 2.77 -6.32
CA ALA A 10 0.16 3.87 -7.19
C ALA A 10 -0.90 4.14 -8.26
N THR A 11 -0.57 4.97 -9.25
CA THR A 11 -1.37 5.07 -10.47
C THR A 11 -1.42 3.73 -11.21
N ALA A 12 -2.51 3.47 -11.92
CA ALA A 12 -2.67 2.24 -12.68
C ALA A 12 -1.56 2.09 -13.74
N GLU A 13 -1.11 3.19 -14.33
CA GLU A 13 -0.01 3.21 -15.31
C GLU A 13 1.28 2.67 -14.71
N LEU A 14 1.67 3.14 -13.51
CA LEU A 14 2.88 2.66 -12.85
C LEU A 14 2.75 1.19 -12.45
N LEU A 15 1.61 0.78 -11.87
CA LEU A 15 1.45 -0.61 -11.44
C LEU A 15 1.40 -1.60 -12.61
N ASN A 16 0.98 -1.17 -13.81
CA ASN A 16 1.11 -1.99 -15.01
C ASN A 16 2.60 -2.20 -15.40
N VAL A 17 3.47 -1.20 -15.22
CA VAL A 17 4.92 -1.34 -15.41
C VAL A 17 5.49 -2.32 -14.39
N VAL A 18 5.13 -2.17 -13.11
CA VAL A 18 5.55 -3.10 -12.04
C VAL A 18 5.12 -4.54 -12.36
N ALA A 19 3.89 -4.75 -12.83
CA ALA A 19 3.40 -6.08 -13.18
C ALA A 19 4.05 -6.67 -14.44
N ALA A 20 4.51 -5.84 -15.37
CA ALA A 20 5.30 -6.28 -16.51
C ALA A 20 6.71 -6.73 -16.08
N GLU A 21 7.32 -6.06 -15.10
CA GLU A 21 8.63 -6.44 -14.54
C GLU A 21 8.56 -7.64 -13.58
N VAL A 22 7.43 -7.82 -12.89
CA VAL A 22 7.22 -8.85 -11.86
C VAL A 22 5.99 -9.69 -12.23
N PRO A 23 6.14 -10.78 -13.03
CA PRO A 23 5.01 -11.48 -13.65
C PRO A 23 3.99 -12.11 -12.69
N VAL A 24 4.32 -12.22 -11.40
CA VAL A 24 3.43 -12.74 -10.35
C VAL A 24 2.55 -11.65 -9.73
N ALA A 25 2.86 -10.37 -9.96
CA ALA A 25 2.03 -9.26 -9.53
C ALA A 25 0.71 -9.22 -10.32
N ARG A 26 -0.36 -8.82 -9.64
CA ARG A 26 -1.69 -8.66 -10.23
C ARG A 26 -2.19 -7.27 -9.89
N VAL A 27 -2.50 -6.50 -10.92
CA VAL A 27 -2.99 -5.14 -10.77
C VAL A 27 -4.50 -5.18 -10.56
N VAL A 28 -4.93 -4.53 -9.50
CA VAL A 28 -6.32 -4.37 -9.10
C VAL A 28 -6.66 -2.89 -9.20
N ARG A 29 -7.62 -2.53 -10.05
CA ARG A 29 -7.97 -1.12 -10.25
C ARG A 29 -8.78 -0.59 -9.07
N LEU A 30 -8.41 0.60 -8.64
CA LEU A 30 -9.17 1.43 -7.71
C LEU A 30 -9.86 2.56 -8.48
N GLU A 31 -10.63 3.36 -7.75
CA GLU A 31 -11.18 4.60 -8.30
C GLU A 31 -10.07 5.67 -8.44
N GLN A 32 -10.40 6.78 -9.10
CA GLN A 32 -9.51 7.94 -9.26
C GLN A 32 -8.19 7.66 -10.02
N GLY A 33 -8.16 6.61 -10.84
CA GLY A 33 -6.97 6.24 -11.63
C GLY A 33 -5.87 5.56 -10.84
N LEU A 34 -6.13 5.23 -9.57
CA LEU A 34 -5.23 4.46 -8.73
C LEU A 34 -5.42 2.96 -8.94
N ALA A 35 -4.46 2.19 -8.46
CA ALA A 35 -4.51 0.75 -8.43
C ALA A 35 -3.75 0.21 -7.22
N LEU A 36 -3.98 -1.07 -6.93
CA LEU A 36 -3.20 -1.87 -6.00
C LEU A 36 -2.50 -3.04 -6.71
N ILE A 37 -1.39 -3.47 -6.12
CA ILE A 37 -0.91 -4.84 -6.28
C ILE A 37 -0.91 -5.48 -4.89
N PRO A 38 -1.85 -6.40 -4.61
CA PRO A 38 -1.85 -7.26 -3.42
C PRO A 38 -0.51 -7.97 -3.22
N MET A 39 0.07 -7.84 -2.02
CA MET A 39 1.28 -8.53 -1.60
C MET A 39 0.96 -9.97 -1.19
N THR A 40 0.71 -10.81 -2.18
CA THR A 40 0.58 -12.27 -1.97
C THR A 40 1.91 -12.89 -1.54
N ASP A 41 1.88 -14.07 -0.91
CA ASP A 41 3.10 -14.81 -0.54
C ASP A 41 4.05 -15.02 -1.74
N ARG A 42 3.46 -15.29 -2.92
CA ARG A 42 4.24 -15.48 -4.16
C ARG A 42 4.92 -14.19 -4.60
N LEU A 43 4.23 -13.04 -4.47
CA LEU A 43 4.81 -11.74 -4.78
C LEU A 43 5.87 -11.36 -3.75
N HIS A 44 5.59 -11.55 -2.46
CA HIS A 44 6.54 -11.32 -1.39
C HIS A 44 7.83 -12.11 -1.63
N ALA A 45 7.73 -13.43 -1.89
CA ALA A 45 8.88 -14.27 -2.20
C ALA A 45 9.64 -13.83 -3.46
N ALA A 46 8.94 -13.34 -4.50
CA ALA A 46 9.57 -12.85 -5.72
C ALA A 46 10.31 -11.51 -5.55
N LEU A 47 9.85 -10.66 -4.63
CA LEU A 47 10.44 -9.35 -4.33
C LEU A 47 11.52 -9.43 -3.25
N HIS A 48 11.41 -10.39 -2.33
CA HIS A 48 12.29 -10.56 -1.20
C HIS A 48 13.71 -10.93 -1.63
N GLN A 49 14.68 -10.17 -1.15
CA GLN A 49 16.12 -10.44 -1.28
C GLN A 49 16.67 -10.80 0.11
N PRO A 50 17.22 -12.02 0.31
CA PRO A 50 17.69 -12.46 1.63
C PRO A 50 18.76 -11.55 2.27
N ALA A 51 19.61 -10.93 1.46
CA ALA A 51 20.63 -9.96 1.91
C ALA A 51 20.17 -8.50 1.74
N GLY A 52 18.90 -8.27 1.40
CA GLY A 52 18.34 -6.95 1.21
C GLY A 52 18.11 -6.24 2.54
N ALA A 53 18.34 -4.92 2.56
CA ALA A 53 18.02 -4.09 3.71
C ALA A 53 16.53 -4.21 4.07
N GLN A 54 16.26 -4.31 5.37
CA GLN A 54 14.91 -4.31 5.91
C GLN A 54 14.41 -2.87 6.07
N GLN A 55 13.11 -2.66 5.91
CA GLN A 55 12.46 -1.41 6.27
C GLN A 55 11.76 -1.62 7.61
N THR A 56 12.05 -0.78 8.60
CA THR A 56 11.41 -0.86 9.93
C THR A 56 10.02 -0.23 9.90
N GLY A 57 9.12 -0.59 10.81
CA GLY A 57 7.76 -0.03 10.87
C GLY A 57 6.73 -0.77 10.01
N PHE A 58 7.13 -1.90 9.43
CA PHE A 58 6.26 -2.82 8.69
C PHE A 58 6.47 -4.25 9.19
N ALA A 59 5.39 -5.05 9.17
CA ALA A 59 5.41 -6.45 9.55
C ALA A 59 5.72 -7.38 8.36
N TYR A 60 5.33 -7.00 7.14
CA TYR A 60 5.37 -7.84 5.94
C TYR A 60 6.23 -7.28 4.80
N PHE A 61 7.01 -6.22 5.06
CA PHE A 61 7.83 -5.58 4.03
C PHE A 61 8.97 -6.49 3.52
N PRO A 62 9.02 -6.87 2.23
CA PRO A 62 10.08 -7.72 1.70
C PRO A 62 11.47 -7.07 1.79
N GLY A 63 12.47 -7.84 2.22
CA GLY A 63 13.87 -7.41 2.23
C GLY A 63 14.33 -6.92 0.86
N GLY A 64 14.94 -5.73 0.81
CA GLY A 64 15.43 -5.13 -0.44
C GLY A 64 14.35 -4.49 -1.32
N LEU A 65 13.07 -4.56 -0.97
CA LEU A 65 11.99 -3.92 -1.74
C LEU A 65 12.17 -2.39 -1.82
N ALA A 66 12.71 -1.75 -0.77
CA ALA A 66 12.91 -0.30 -0.75
C ALA A 66 13.70 0.22 -1.96
N ARG A 67 14.75 -0.50 -2.41
CA ARG A 67 15.52 -0.12 -3.60
C ARG A 67 14.70 -0.19 -4.89
N ARG A 68 13.76 -1.14 -4.99
CA ARG A 68 12.83 -1.21 -6.14
C ARG A 68 11.82 -0.07 -6.09
N LEU A 69 11.29 0.24 -4.91
CA LEU A 69 10.37 1.37 -4.72
C LEU A 69 11.04 2.69 -5.08
N GLU A 70 12.29 2.90 -4.66
CA GLU A 70 13.10 4.04 -5.09
C GLU A 70 13.20 4.09 -6.63
N ALA A 71 13.57 2.99 -7.29
CA ALA A 71 13.67 2.96 -8.75
C ALA A 71 12.32 3.25 -9.46
N TRP A 72 11.24 2.56 -9.07
CA TRP A 72 9.91 2.78 -9.66
C TRP A 72 9.38 4.18 -9.39
N SER A 73 9.67 4.74 -8.20
CA SER A 73 9.21 6.08 -7.82
C SER A 73 9.80 7.22 -8.64
N GLN A 74 10.85 6.97 -9.44
CA GLN A 74 11.39 7.92 -10.41
C GLN A 74 10.39 8.24 -11.53
N SER A 75 9.43 7.35 -11.80
CA SER A 75 8.42 7.54 -12.85
C SER A 75 7.15 8.18 -12.33
N ALA A 76 6.67 7.72 -11.16
CA ALA A 76 5.51 8.28 -10.47
C ALA A 76 5.53 7.85 -8.99
N PRO A 77 4.84 8.57 -8.09
CA PRO A 77 4.72 8.18 -6.69
C PRO A 77 4.21 6.74 -6.50
N ILE A 78 4.80 6.02 -5.54
CA ILE A 78 4.37 4.67 -5.15
C ILE A 78 4.39 4.53 -3.63
N ALA A 79 3.38 3.86 -3.10
CA ALA A 79 3.24 3.57 -1.68
C ALA A 79 3.29 2.08 -1.39
N TYR A 80 3.68 1.75 -0.17
CA TYR A 80 3.47 0.44 0.43
C TYR A 80 2.56 0.60 1.64
N LEU A 81 1.54 -0.24 1.73
CA LEU A 81 0.44 -0.16 2.68
C LEU A 81 0.31 -1.49 3.42
N GLU A 82 0.18 -1.44 4.74
CA GLU A 82 -0.21 -2.55 5.60
C GLU A 82 -1.39 -2.13 6.46
N ALA A 83 -2.39 -3.00 6.58
CA ALA A 83 -3.47 -2.87 7.54
C ALA A 83 -3.86 -4.25 8.05
N ALA A 84 -4.02 -4.37 9.36
CA ALA A 84 -4.52 -5.56 10.02
C ALA A 84 -5.59 -5.13 11.03
N TYR A 85 -6.86 -5.42 10.75
CA TYR A 85 -7.95 -5.24 11.69
C TYR A 85 -8.45 -6.59 12.19
N PHE A 86 -8.71 -6.69 13.48
CA PHE A 86 -9.36 -7.83 14.11
C PHE A 86 -10.48 -7.32 15.02
N GLY A 87 -11.74 -7.56 14.64
CA GLY A 87 -12.87 -7.23 15.53
C GLY A 87 -13.27 -5.75 15.60
N GLY A 88 -12.71 -4.88 14.75
CA GLY A 88 -12.98 -3.43 14.71
C GLY A 88 -11.79 -2.58 15.14
N GLU A 89 -10.85 -3.22 15.84
CA GLU A 89 -9.56 -2.71 16.26
C GLU A 89 -8.49 -3.14 15.23
N GLY A 90 -7.48 -2.31 14.98
CA GLY A 90 -6.46 -2.66 13.99
C GLY A 90 -5.30 -1.69 13.89
N SER A 91 -4.22 -2.17 13.28
CA SER A 91 -3.04 -1.37 12.98
C SER A 91 -2.98 -1.01 11.51
N GLN A 92 -2.37 0.14 11.22
CA GLN A 92 -1.99 0.52 9.88
C GLN A 92 -0.53 0.93 9.83
N SER A 93 0.14 0.58 8.74
CA SER A 93 1.42 1.17 8.38
C SER A 93 1.41 1.62 6.93
N ALA A 94 2.03 2.75 6.64
CA ALA A 94 2.15 3.23 5.27
C ALA A 94 3.43 4.04 5.04
N ALA A 95 3.98 3.93 3.84
CA ALA A 95 5.11 4.73 3.38
C ALA A 95 4.96 5.08 1.89
N VAL A 96 5.50 6.23 1.49
CA VAL A 96 5.43 6.72 0.11
C VAL A 96 6.80 7.12 -0.39
N TRP A 97 7.13 6.65 -1.60
CA TRP A 97 8.31 7.02 -2.34
C TRP A 97 7.96 7.93 -3.52
N VAL A 98 8.75 8.98 -3.70
CA VAL A 98 8.65 9.95 -4.79
C VAL A 98 10.07 10.30 -5.24
N ASP A 99 10.32 10.31 -6.55
CA ASP A 99 11.60 10.71 -7.15
C ASP A 99 12.82 9.97 -6.57
N GLY A 100 12.66 8.67 -6.28
CA GLY A 100 13.71 7.84 -5.71
C GLY A 100 13.94 7.99 -4.22
N ARG A 101 13.03 8.65 -3.49
CA ARG A 101 13.19 8.92 -2.06
C ARG A 101 11.94 8.57 -1.29
N LEU A 102 12.13 8.04 -0.09
CA LEU A 102 11.08 7.94 0.90
C LEU A 102 10.69 9.36 1.36
N THR A 103 9.46 9.77 1.04
CA THR A 103 8.96 11.14 1.31
C THR A 103 7.85 11.19 2.37
N LEU A 104 7.25 10.04 2.69
CA LEU A 104 6.32 9.88 3.80
C LEU A 104 6.57 8.54 4.48
N GLY A 105 6.58 8.52 5.81
CA GLY A 105 6.63 7.31 6.62
C GLY A 105 8.02 6.65 6.73
N PRO A 106 8.07 5.40 7.22
CA PRO A 106 6.94 4.57 7.61
C PRO A 106 6.14 5.20 8.75
N LEU A 107 4.87 5.49 8.48
CA LEU A 107 3.89 5.89 9.50
C LEU A 107 3.30 4.63 10.07
N HIS A 108 3.03 4.63 11.37
CA HIS A 108 2.35 3.54 12.06
C HIS A 108 1.23 4.11 12.93
N LEU A 109 0.10 3.42 12.95
CA LEU A 109 -1.00 3.63 13.86
C LEU A 109 -1.35 2.28 14.46
N GLY A 110 -1.15 2.15 15.77
CA GLY A 110 -1.57 0.98 16.54
C GLY A 110 -3.05 1.03 16.92
N GLU A 111 -3.52 -0.07 17.49
CA GLU A 111 -4.89 -0.25 17.94
C GLU A 111 -5.31 0.72 19.06
N ASP A 112 -4.42 0.97 20.01
CA ASP A 112 -4.65 1.85 21.16
C ASP A 112 -4.25 3.31 20.90
N ASP A 113 -3.75 3.62 19.70
CA ASP A 113 -3.28 4.96 19.38
C ASP A 113 -4.45 5.90 19.09
N PRO A 114 -4.38 7.17 19.52
CA PRO A 114 -5.40 8.15 19.19
C PRO A 114 -5.44 8.42 17.69
N ASP A 115 -6.64 8.66 17.16
CA ASP A 115 -6.81 9.00 15.74
C ASP A 115 -5.97 10.24 15.36
N PRO A 116 -5.10 10.11 14.35
CA PRO A 116 -4.23 11.20 13.93
C PRO A 116 -5.05 12.30 13.23
N ALA A 117 -4.79 13.56 13.62
CA ALA A 117 -5.49 14.73 13.07
C ALA A 117 -5.35 14.87 11.54
N GLU A 118 -4.26 14.33 10.95
CA GLU A 118 -3.99 14.38 9.50
C GLU A 118 -4.63 13.22 8.71
N GLY A 119 -5.35 12.32 9.39
CA GLY A 119 -5.95 11.10 8.86
C GLY A 119 -5.05 9.87 9.06
N THR A 120 -5.61 8.67 8.87
CA THR A 120 -4.90 7.39 9.06
C THR A 120 -3.67 7.27 8.16
N PRO A 121 -2.66 6.44 8.50
CA PRO A 121 -1.47 6.24 7.66
C PRO A 121 -1.78 5.96 6.19
N ILE A 122 -2.76 5.10 5.91
CA ILE A 122 -3.15 4.77 4.54
C ILE A 122 -3.79 5.97 3.84
N SER A 123 -4.71 6.70 4.49
CA SER A 123 -5.35 7.87 3.89
C SER A 123 -4.34 8.99 3.60
N GLN A 124 -3.35 9.19 4.48
CA GLN A 124 -2.23 10.10 4.22
C GLN A 124 -1.39 9.66 3.00
N ALA A 125 -1.09 8.36 2.88
CA ALA A 125 -0.34 7.83 1.75
C ALA A 125 -1.10 7.98 0.42
N LEU A 126 -2.39 7.63 0.39
CA LEU A 126 -3.25 7.79 -0.80
C LEU A 126 -3.33 9.23 -1.26
N ARG A 127 -3.41 10.19 -0.32
CA ARG A 127 -3.38 11.62 -0.62
C ARG A 127 -2.10 12.03 -1.35
N ARG A 128 -0.94 11.46 -0.97
CA ARG A 128 0.34 11.67 -1.67
C ARG A 128 0.36 11.06 -3.07
N LEU A 129 -0.42 10.01 -3.31
CA LEU A 129 -0.61 9.41 -4.64
C LEU A 129 -1.61 10.20 -5.51
N GLY A 130 -2.26 11.21 -4.96
CA GLY A 130 -3.23 12.05 -5.67
C GLY A 130 -4.70 11.71 -5.41
N ALA A 131 -5.00 10.77 -4.51
CA ALA A 131 -6.36 10.52 -4.06
C ALA A 131 -6.96 11.77 -3.40
N ARG A 132 -8.26 11.94 -3.56
CA ARG A 132 -9.03 13.02 -2.94
C ARG A 132 -10.15 12.44 -2.10
N GLY A 133 -10.27 12.93 -0.86
CA GLY A 133 -11.43 12.70 -0.02
C GLY A 133 -12.72 13.31 -0.63
N GLY A 134 -13.85 12.91 -0.06
CA GLY A 134 -15.19 13.38 -0.41
C GLY A 134 -15.90 14.04 0.77
N ALA A 135 -17.17 14.40 0.58
CA ALA A 135 -17.98 14.96 1.66
C ALA A 135 -18.23 13.91 2.76
N GLY A 136 -17.42 13.94 3.82
CA GLY A 136 -17.50 13.00 4.95
C GLY A 136 -16.85 11.63 4.73
N ALA A 137 -16.12 11.45 3.62
CA ALA A 137 -15.41 10.21 3.28
C ALA A 137 -13.93 10.51 3.05
N ASP A 138 -13.04 9.68 3.59
CA ASP A 138 -11.61 9.88 3.45
C ASP A 138 -11.04 9.29 2.14
N GLU A 139 -9.74 9.44 1.91
CA GLU A 139 -9.09 8.88 0.73
C GLU A 139 -9.26 7.36 0.62
N PHE A 140 -9.27 6.62 1.74
CA PHE A 140 -9.43 5.17 1.75
C PHE A 140 -10.80 4.75 1.19
N GLU A 141 -11.87 5.38 1.67
CA GLU A 141 -13.23 5.09 1.21
C GLU A 141 -13.44 5.49 -0.26
N THR A 142 -12.96 6.68 -0.62
CA THR A 142 -13.21 7.29 -1.93
C THR A 142 -12.44 6.65 -3.09
N VAL A 143 -11.33 5.94 -2.81
CA VAL A 143 -10.65 5.12 -3.82
C VAL A 143 -11.21 3.70 -3.89
N GLY A 144 -12.16 3.36 -3.01
CA GLY A 144 -12.84 2.07 -3.00
C GLY A 144 -12.10 0.94 -2.29
N LEU A 145 -11.14 1.24 -1.39
CA LEU A 145 -10.45 0.19 -0.63
C LEU A 145 -11.38 -0.55 0.34
N GLY A 146 -12.47 0.08 0.78
CA GLY A 146 -13.50 -0.58 1.60
C GLY A 146 -14.36 -1.61 0.85
N ARG A 147 -14.21 -1.78 -0.47
CA ARG A 147 -15.08 -2.66 -1.30
C ARG A 147 -14.85 -4.15 -1.05
N HIS A 148 -13.62 -4.55 -0.76
CA HIS A 148 -13.25 -5.95 -0.54
C HIS A 148 -12.46 -6.05 0.76
N ARG A 149 -12.96 -6.90 1.67
CA ARG A 149 -12.47 -6.98 3.05
C ARG A 149 -11.32 -7.97 3.24
N HIS A 150 -11.13 -8.87 2.28
CA HIS A 150 -10.05 -9.86 2.30
C HIS A 150 -9.20 -9.74 1.02
N LEU A 151 -7.90 -9.97 1.14
CA LEU A 151 -6.95 -9.98 0.01
C LEU A 151 -7.41 -10.91 -1.13
N GLU A 152 -8.00 -12.05 -0.77
CA GLU A 152 -8.50 -13.06 -1.71
C GLU A 152 -9.66 -12.54 -2.57
N ASP A 153 -10.53 -11.70 -2.00
CA ASP A 153 -11.68 -11.11 -2.70
C ASP A 153 -11.23 -10.13 -3.81
N TRP A 154 -10.03 -9.56 -3.70
CA TRP A 154 -9.44 -8.69 -4.72
C TRP A 154 -8.86 -9.47 -5.92
N ILE A 155 -8.50 -10.74 -5.73
CA ILE A 155 -7.82 -11.57 -6.74
C ILE A 155 -8.80 -12.48 -7.48
N ALA A 156 -10.00 -12.70 -6.93
CA ALA A 156 -11.04 -13.57 -7.51
C ALA A 156 -11.88 -12.92 -8.63
N GLY A 157 -11.60 -11.66 -9.01
CA GLY A 157 -12.33 -10.89 -10.02
C GLY A 157 -11.77 -10.97 -11.44
#